data_AF-A0A101TGQ1-F1
#
_entry.id   AF-A0A101TGQ1-F1
#
_cell.length_a   1.000
_cell.length_b   1.000
_cell.length_c   1.000
_cell.angle_alpha   90.00
_cell.angle_beta   90.00
_cell.angle_gamma   90.00
#
_symmetry.space_group_name_H-M   'P 1'
#
loop_
_entity.id
_entity.type
_entity.pdbx_description
1 polymer ?
#
loop_
_entity_poly.entity_id
_entity_poly.type
_entity_poly.pdbx_seq_one_letter_code
_entity_poly.pdbx_strand_id
1 'polypeptide(L)'
;MTVADLDSRLGSAELTEWMAFEKITGPLGRRRHDIQAATIAATIANANRGKGSKRFTPQDFLLPYGTERKGPQEMLAAIRGINRSMGGDEHVRRDS
;
A
#
# COMPACT_ATOMS: atom_id res chain seq x y z
N MET A 1 -30.18 -0.52 -3.72
CA MET A 1 -30.08 -0.57 -2.24
C MET A 1 -30.22 0.86 -1.74
N THR A 2 -31.14 1.13 -0.82
CA THR A 2 -31.40 2.49 -0.32
C THR A 2 -30.70 2.72 1.03
N VAL A 3 -30.55 3.97 1.44
CA VAL A 3 -29.99 4.32 2.76
C VAL A 3 -30.84 3.75 3.90
N ALA A 4 -32.17 3.79 3.76
CA ALA A 4 -33.09 3.22 4.75
C ALA A 4 -32.99 1.68 4.84
N ASP A 5 -32.80 0.99 3.71
CA ASP A 5 -32.58 -0.46 3.69
C ASP A 5 -31.23 -0.81 4.35
N LEU A 6 -30.19 0.00 4.12
CA LEU A 6 -28.87 -0.16 4.74
C LEU A 6 -28.90 0.07 6.25
N ASP A 7 -29.51 1.13 6.72
CA ASP A 7 -29.59 1.48 8.16
C ASP A 7 -30.44 0.46 8.95
N SER A 8 -31.41 -0.19 8.29
CA SER A 8 -32.19 -1.27 8.89
C SER A 8 -31.44 -2.61 9.01
N ARG A 9 -30.38 -2.78 8.21
CA ARG A 9 -29.64 -4.05 8.08
C ARG A 9 -28.22 -4.01 8.65
N LEU A 10 -27.59 -2.84 8.65
CA LEU A 10 -26.26 -2.55 9.16
C LEU A 10 -26.40 -1.46 10.23
N GLY A 11 -25.72 -1.61 11.36
CA GLY A 11 -25.72 -0.57 12.39
C GLY A 11 -24.95 0.68 11.95
N SER A 12 -25.27 1.83 12.56
CA SER A 12 -24.59 3.11 12.29
C SER A 12 -23.06 3.07 12.48
N ALA A 13 -22.59 2.25 13.43
CA ALA A 13 -21.17 1.99 13.66
C ALA A 13 -20.52 1.29 12.45
N GLU A 14 -21.17 0.26 11.92
CA GLU A 14 -20.68 -0.50 10.77
C GLU A 14 -20.67 0.37 9.50
N LEU A 15 -21.71 1.20 9.29
CA LEU A 15 -21.71 2.17 8.19
C LEU A 15 -20.57 3.18 8.31
N THR A 16 -20.22 3.59 9.53
CA THR A 16 -19.08 4.49 9.78
C THR A 16 -17.74 3.81 9.48
N GLU A 17 -17.60 2.53 9.82
CA GLU A 17 -16.43 1.72 9.47
C GLU A 17 -16.29 1.56 7.96
N TRP A 18 -17.38 1.31 7.23
CA TRP A 18 -17.39 1.28 5.77
C TRP A 18 -17.00 2.63 5.16
N MET A 19 -17.46 3.76 5.73
CA MET A 19 -17.05 5.10 5.29
C MET A 19 -15.55 5.35 5.53
N ALA A 20 -15.00 4.88 6.66
CA ALA A 20 -13.57 4.99 6.94
C ALA A 20 -12.74 4.10 6.01
N PHE A 21 -13.20 2.86 5.77
CA PHE A 21 -12.58 1.94 4.83
C PHE A 21 -12.58 2.51 3.41
N GLU A 22 -13.69 3.10 2.95
CA GLU A 22 -13.80 3.78 1.65
C GLU A 22 -12.89 5.01 1.55
N LYS A 23 -12.75 5.81 2.61
CA LYS A 23 -11.78 6.94 2.61
C LYS A 23 -10.34 6.47 2.45
N ILE A 24 -9.99 5.30 3.00
CA ILE A 24 -8.64 4.73 2.93
C ILE A 24 -8.41 4.03 1.58
N THR A 25 -9.40 3.30 1.09
CA THR A 25 -9.26 2.40 -0.06
C THR A 25 -9.78 2.97 -1.37
N GLY A 26 -10.56 4.05 -1.32
CA GLY A 26 -11.24 4.67 -2.45
C GLY A 26 -12.42 3.84 -2.98
N PRO A 27 -13.34 4.47 -3.74
CA PRO A 27 -14.50 3.79 -4.31
C PRO A 27 -14.01 2.64 -5.19
N LEU A 28 -14.42 1.42 -4.82
CA LEU A 28 -14.12 0.16 -5.53
C LEU A 28 -12.68 -0.37 -5.43
N GLY A 29 -11.96 -0.05 -4.34
CA GLY A 29 -10.78 -0.82 -3.95
C GLY A 29 -9.54 -0.52 -4.78
N ARG A 30 -8.87 0.59 -4.47
CA ARG A 30 -7.49 0.85 -4.91
C ARG A 30 -6.53 -0.11 -4.23
N ARG A 31 -6.49 -1.37 -4.66
CA ARG A 31 -5.34 -2.21 -4.35
C ARG A 31 -4.40 -2.39 -5.51
N ARG A 32 -4.87 -2.58 -6.76
CA ARG A 32 -3.96 -2.94 -7.86
C ARG A 32 -4.40 -2.53 -9.29
N HIS A 33 -4.96 -1.34 -9.50
CA HIS A 33 -5.24 -0.87 -10.88
C HIS A 33 -3.96 -0.70 -11.72
N ASP A 34 -2.83 -0.48 -11.06
CA ASP A 34 -1.50 -0.50 -11.64
C ASP A 34 -1.17 -1.83 -12.32
N ILE A 35 -1.66 -2.99 -11.82
CA ILE A 35 -1.49 -4.28 -12.51
C ILE A 35 -2.14 -4.27 -13.88
N GLN A 36 -3.39 -3.79 -13.98
CA GLN A 36 -4.10 -3.76 -15.26
C GLN A 36 -3.37 -2.83 -16.25
N ALA A 37 -2.97 -1.64 -15.77
CA ALA A 37 -2.17 -0.71 -16.56
C ALA A 37 -0.83 -1.32 -16.99
N ALA A 38 -0.14 -2.03 -16.10
CA ALA A 38 1.13 -2.71 -16.37
C ALA A 38 0.97 -3.86 -17.38
N THR A 39 -0.13 -4.62 -17.32
CA THR A 39 -0.44 -5.65 -18.32
C THR A 39 -0.62 -5.04 -19.71
N ILE A 40 -1.35 -3.93 -19.81
CA ILE A 40 -1.56 -3.21 -21.08
C ILE A 40 -0.22 -2.66 -21.59
N ALA A 41 0.57 -2.01 -20.73
CA ALA A 41 1.89 -1.48 -21.08
C ALA A 41 2.85 -2.57 -21.57
N ALA A 42 2.93 -3.71 -20.86
CA ALA A 42 3.76 -4.85 -21.26
C ALA A 42 3.31 -5.44 -22.60
N THR A 43 2.01 -5.48 -22.87
CA THR A 43 1.48 -5.93 -24.16
C THR A 43 1.93 -5.02 -25.29
N ILE A 44 1.76 -3.70 -25.12
CA ILE A 44 2.16 -2.69 -26.12
C ILE A 44 3.68 -2.72 -26.34
N ALA A 45 4.48 -2.76 -25.26
CA ALA A 45 5.93 -2.79 -25.34
C ALA A 45 6.43 -4.04 -26.10
N ASN A 46 5.85 -5.21 -25.83
CA ASN A 46 6.24 -6.45 -26.50
C ASN A 46 5.78 -6.52 -27.96
N ALA A 47 4.65 -5.89 -28.30
CA ALA A 47 4.16 -5.79 -29.67
C ALA A 47 5.08 -4.92 -30.55
N ASN A 48 5.70 -3.89 -29.96
CA ASN A 48 6.58 -2.96 -30.67
C ASN A 48 8.08 -3.31 -30.54
N ARG A 49 8.43 -4.43 -29.90
CA ARG A 49 9.83 -4.79 -29.65
C ARG A 49 10.52 -5.36 -30.89
N GLY A 50 11.82 -5.11 -31.02
CA GLY A 50 12.65 -5.69 -32.09
C GLY A 50 12.84 -7.21 -31.98
N LYS A 51 13.14 -7.87 -33.10
CA LYS A 51 13.47 -9.31 -33.10
C LYS A 51 14.73 -9.55 -32.27
N GLY A 52 14.67 -10.47 -31.32
CA GLY A 52 15.78 -10.79 -30.41
C GLY A 52 15.95 -9.84 -29.22
N SER A 53 15.14 -8.78 -29.10
CA SER A 53 15.20 -7.89 -27.93
C SER A 53 14.58 -8.53 -26.67
N LYS A 54 15.00 -8.03 -25.51
CA LYS A 54 14.44 -8.41 -24.19
C LYS A 54 12.91 -8.30 -24.22
N ARG A 55 12.23 -9.30 -23.65
CA ARG A 55 10.78 -9.28 -23.41
C ARG A 55 10.49 -8.50 -22.13
N PHE A 56 9.46 -7.66 -22.17
CA PHE A 56 8.99 -6.94 -21.00
C PHE A 56 7.91 -7.74 -20.28
N THR A 57 7.93 -7.72 -18.95
CA THR A 57 6.92 -8.33 -18.08
C THR A 57 6.09 -7.22 -17.42
N PRO A 58 4.86 -7.51 -16.95
CA PRO A 58 4.10 -6.51 -16.19
C PRO A 58 4.86 -5.95 -14.99
N GLN A 59 5.71 -6.75 -14.34
CA GLN A 59 6.54 -6.33 -13.21
C GLN A 59 7.52 -5.20 -13.58
N ASP A 60 7.98 -5.10 -14.83
CA ASP A 60 8.85 -4.01 -15.28
C ASP A 60 8.13 -2.64 -15.30
N PHE A 61 6.78 -2.62 -15.21
CA PHE A 61 5.95 -1.41 -15.23
C PHE A 61 5.25 -1.12 -13.91
N LEU A 62 5.52 -1.90 -12.87
CA LEU A 62 4.96 -1.71 -11.53
C LEU A 62 5.95 -0.97 -10.64
N LEU A 63 5.45 -0.04 -9.83
CA LEU A 63 6.27 0.56 -8.77
C LEU A 63 6.45 -0.46 -7.64
N PRO A 64 7.67 -0.59 -7.09
CA PRO A 64 7.93 -1.51 -5.98
C PRO A 64 7.34 -0.94 -4.68
N TYR A 65 6.07 -1.26 -4.41
CA TYR A 65 5.44 -0.90 -3.14
C TYR A 65 5.80 -1.91 -2.04
N GLY A 66 6.37 -1.42 -0.94
CA GLY A 66 6.59 -2.24 0.27
C GLY A 66 7.64 -3.34 0.15
N THR A 67 8.50 -3.30 -0.87
CA THR A 67 9.58 -4.26 -1.09
C THR A 67 10.78 -4.02 -0.16
N GLU A 68 10.96 -2.81 0.33
CA GLU A 68 11.93 -2.52 1.40
C GLU A 68 11.30 -2.79 2.77
N ARG A 69 11.22 -4.07 3.14
CA ARG A 69 11.06 -4.42 4.55
C ARG A 69 12.35 -4.07 5.27
N LYS A 70 12.36 -2.92 5.94
CA LYS A 70 13.47 -2.55 6.82
C LYS A 70 13.70 -3.64 7.86
N GLY A 71 14.95 -4.06 8.03
CA GLY A 71 15.30 -5.01 9.07
C GLY A 71 14.94 -4.46 10.47
N PRO A 72 14.76 -5.31 11.50
CA PRO A 72 14.45 -4.85 12.85
C PRO A 72 15.41 -3.77 13.37
N GLN A 73 16.70 -3.87 13.03
CA GLN A 73 17.73 -2.91 13.41
C GLN A 73 17.57 -1.56 12.68
N GLU A 74 17.27 -1.59 11.39
CA GLU A 74 17.04 -0.37 10.59
C GLU A 74 15.77 0.35 11.02
N MET A 75 14.73 -0.40 11.37
CA MET A 75 13.49 0.15 11.91
C MET A 75 13.72 0.77 13.30
N LEU A 76 14.48 0.11 14.17
CA LEU A 76 14.88 0.66 15.46
C LEU A 76 15.71 1.94 15.30
N ALA A 77 16.66 1.96 14.37
CA ALA A 77 17.46 3.14 14.07
C ALA A 77 16.60 4.32 13.57
N ALA A 78 15.63 4.04 12.69
CA ALA A 78 14.69 5.05 12.21
C ALA A 78 13.82 5.61 13.35
N ILE A 79 13.28 4.74 14.22
CA ILE A 79 12.50 5.14 15.39
C ILE A 79 13.34 6.00 16.33
N ARG A 80 14.60 5.64 16.58
CA ARG A 80 15.53 6.43 17.41
C ARG A 80 15.80 7.82 16.83
N GLY A 81 15.99 7.91 15.52
CA GLY A 81 16.16 9.19 14.83
C GLY A 81 14.94 10.10 15.00
N ILE A 82 13.75 9.54 14.82
CA ILE A 82 12.48 10.25 15.02
C ILE A 82 12.32 10.69 16.48
N ASN A 83 12.54 9.80 17.44
CA ASN A 83 12.45 10.10 18.88
C ASN A 83 13.36 11.29 19.26
N ARG A 84 14.62 11.28 18.78
CA ARG A 84 15.56 12.38 19.01
C ARG A 84 15.13 13.70 18.37
N SER A 85 14.61 13.67 17.14
CA SER A 85 14.11 14.90 16.48
C SER A 85 12.91 15.51 17.19
N MET A 86 12.19 14.71 17.97
CA MET A 86 11.04 15.15 18.78
C MET A 86 11.43 15.46 20.24
N GLY A 87 12.73 15.41 20.58
CA GLY A 87 13.25 15.76 21.90
C GLY A 87 13.00 14.71 22.98
N GLY A 88 12.73 13.46 22.63
CA GLY A 88 12.57 12.38 23.62
C GLY A 88 13.88 11.68 23.96
N ASP A 89 13.94 11.14 25.19
CA ASP A 89 15.07 10.38 25.73
C ASP A 89 14.74 8.88 25.85
N GLU A 90 15.71 8.00 25.57
CA GLU A 90 15.57 6.54 25.62
C GLU A 90 16.08 5.99 26.95
N HIS A 91 15.19 5.43 27.77
CA HIS A 91 15.58 4.70 28.98
C HIS A 91 15.81 3.23 28.66
N VAL A 92 17.08 2.83 28.54
CA VAL A 92 17.43 1.42 28.46
C VAL A 92 17.18 0.81 29.84
N ARG A 93 16.21 -0.12 29.94
CA ARG A 93 16.07 -0.95 31.15
C ARG A 93 17.36 -1.76 31.29
N ARG A 94 18.12 -1.50 32.36
CA ARG A 94 19.18 -2.40 32.80
C ARG A 94 18.48 -3.60 33.45
N ASP A 95 18.43 -4.71 32.74
CA ASP A 95 18.07 -5.99 33.35
C ASP A 95 19.10 -6.29 34.44
N SER A 96 18.58 -6.55 35.64
CA SER A 96 19.35 -6.87 36.86
C SER A 96 19.61 -8.36 36.98
#